data_AF-A0A949YXM7-F1
#
_entry.id   AF-A0A949YXM7-F1
#
_cell.length_a   1.000
_cell.length_b   1.000
_cell.length_c   1.000
_cell.angle_alpha   90.00
_cell.angle_beta   90.00
_cell.angle_gamma   90.00
#
_symmetry.space_group_name_H-M   'P 1'
#
loop_
_entity.id
_entity.type
_entity.pdbx_description
1 polymer ?
#
loop_
_entity_poly.entity_id
_entity_poly.type
_entity_poly.pdbx_seq_one_letter_code
_entity_poly.pdbx_strand_id
1 'polypeptide(L)' 'MIRCVMVFARNGKYHRIPDAEVEDWEEILDGIDGEPELIERIEGWAPYTHAYRMPDRSVYLVALVKA' A
#
# COMPACT_ATOMS: atom_id res chain seq x y z
N MET A 1 -7.00 7.68 10.46
CA MET A 1 -6.70 7.93 9.04
C MET A 1 -5.63 6.94 8.61
N ILE A 2 -5.94 6.10 7.63
CA ILE A 2 -5.03 5.10 7.09
C ILE A 2 -4.50 5.65 5.78
N ARG A 3 -3.18 5.77 5.65
CA ARG A 3 -2.55 6.31 4.43
C ARG A 3 -1.85 5.19 3.68
N CYS A 4 -1.76 5.32 2.37
CA CYS A 4 -1.04 4.38 1.54
C CYS A 4 -0.21 5.09 0.47
N VAL A 5 0.73 4.35 -0.12
CA VAL A 5 1.51 4.81 -1.28
C VAL A 5 1.69 3.66 -2.25
N MET A 6 1.52 3.94 -3.53
CA MET A 6 1.75 2.96 -4.58
C MET A 6 3.26 2.72 -4.79
N VAL A 7 3.65 1.46 -4.92
CA VAL A 7 5.04 1.01 -5.07
C VAL A 7 5.17 -0.04 -6.17
N PHE A 8 6.38 -0.23 -6.67
CA PHE A 8 6.73 -1.44 -7.43
C PHE A 8 7.54 -2.41 -6.55
N ALA A 9 7.18 -3.69 -6.61
CA ALA A 9 7.91 -4.75 -5.93
C ALA A 9 8.92 -5.40 -6.90
N ARG A 10 10.20 -5.42 -6.54
CA ARG A 10 11.27 -6.05 -7.33
C ARG A 10 12.30 -6.70 -6.42
N ASN A 11 12.66 -7.96 -6.71
CA ASN A 11 13.68 -8.72 -5.96
C ASN A 11 13.43 -8.74 -4.44
N GLY A 12 12.16 -8.90 -4.02
CA GLY A 12 11.78 -8.89 -2.61
C GLY A 12 11.92 -7.53 -1.92
N LYS A 13 11.98 -6.43 -2.68
CA LYS A 13 12.03 -5.07 -2.15
C LYS A 13 10.92 -4.21 -2.76
N TYR A 14 10.39 -3.30 -1.96
CA TYR A 14 9.46 -2.27 -2.42
C TYR A 14 10.21 -1.00 -2.78
N HIS A 15 9.80 -0.39 -3.87
CA HIS A 15 10.38 0.84 -4.38
C HIS A 15 9.27 1.86 -4.65
N ARG A 16 9.46 3.07 -4.15
CA ARG A 16 8.53 4.18 -4.39
C ARG A 16 8.48 4.54 -5.87
N ILE A 17 7.27 4.72 -6.39
CA ILE A 17 7.06 5.34 -7.69
C ILE A 17 7.19 6.86 -7.50
N PRO A 18 8.11 7.56 -8.21
CA PRO A 18 8.38 8.97 -7.97
C PRO A 18 7.15 9.88 -8.00
N ASP A 19 6.22 9.61 -8.91
CA ASP A 19 4.99 10.39 -9.10
C ASP A 19 3.79 9.86 -8.30
N ALA A 20 3.99 8.85 -7.44
CA ALA A 20 2.91 8.33 -6.59
C ALA A 20 2.70 9.25 -5.38
N GLU A 21 1.47 9.73 -5.26
CA GLU A 21 1.00 10.51 -4.12
C GLU A 21 0.71 9.60 -2.92
N VAL A 22 0.55 10.22 -1.75
CA VAL A 22 0.07 9.53 -0.56
C VAL A 22 -1.44 9.64 -0.56
N GLU A 23 -2.11 8.50 -0.59
CA GLU A 23 -3.56 8.39 -0.78
C GLU A 23 -4.23 7.87 0.49
N ASP A 24 -5.51 8.16 0.65
CA ASP A 24 -6.31 7.57 1.73
C ASP A 24 -6.66 6.13 1.34
N TRP A 25 -6.36 5.19 2.23
CA TRP A 25 -6.60 3.78 1.97
C TRP A 25 -8.09 3.46 1.83
N GLU A 26 -8.95 4.15 2.58
CA GLU A 26 -10.40 3.90 2.50
C GLU A 26 -10.94 4.33 1.13
N GLU A 27 -10.51 5.48 0.61
CA GLU A 27 -10.90 5.95 -0.74
C GLU A 27 -10.44 5.00 -1.84
N ILE A 28 -9.24 4.42 -1.71
CA ILE A 28 -8.73 3.40 -2.64
C ILE A 28 -9.63 2.16 -2.63
N LEU A 29 -10.04 1.68 -1.46
CA LEU A 29 -10.89 0.50 -1.35
C LEU A 29 -12.29 0.70 -1.94
N ASP A 30 -12.85 1.90 -1.78
CA ASP A 30 -14.16 2.23 -2.34
C ASP A 30 -14.14 2.29 -3.88
N GLY A 31 -12.97 2.51 -4.49
CA GLY A 31 -12.78 2.64 -5.94
C GLY A 31 -12.49 1.34 -6.71
N ILE A 32 -12.26 0.22 -6.02
CA ILE A 32 -11.92 -1.06 -6.66
C ILE A 32 -13.12 -2.01 -6.77
N ASP A 33 -13.13 -2.82 -7.83
CA ASP A 33 -14.05 -3.96 -7.94
C ASP A 33 -13.28 -5.25 -7.58
N GLY A 34 -13.27 -5.58 -6.29
CA GLY A 34 -12.64 -6.78 -5.75
C GLY A 34 -12.01 -6.56 -4.37
N GLU A 35 -11.35 -7.59 -3.85
CA GLU A 35 -10.70 -7.54 -2.54
C GLU A 35 -9.17 -7.43 -2.68
N PRO A 36 -8.51 -6.58 -1.86
CA PRO A 36 -7.06 -6.50 -1.81
C PRO A 36 -6.46 -7.75 -1.13
N GLU A 37 -5.39 -8.28 -1.71
CA GLU A 37 -4.64 -9.43 -1.18
C GLU A 37 -3.50 -8.95 -0.28
N LEU A 38 -3.46 -9.39 0.99
CA LEU A 38 -2.31 -9.12 1.86
C LEU A 38 -1.09 -9.93 1.39
N ILE A 39 -0.05 -9.23 0.96
CA ILE A 39 1.21 -9.85 0.50
C ILE A 39 2.15 -10.09 1.68
N GLU A 40 2.34 -9.06 2.51
CA GLU A 40 3.36 -9.05 3.55
C GLU A 40 2.99 -8.10 4.70
N ARG A 41 3.38 -8.46 5.92
CA ARG A 41 3.43 -7.54 7.07
C ARG A 41 4.84 -6.98 7.18
N ILE A 42 4.98 -5.67 7.09
CA ILE A 42 6.29 -5.02 7.02
C ILE A 42 6.76 -4.67 8.43
N GLU A 43 7.84 -5.31 8.88
CA GLU A 43 8.50 -5.02 10.15
C GLU A 43 9.68 -4.07 9.94
N GLY A 44 9.86 -3.10 10.85
CA GLY A 44 11.02 -2.19 10.85
C GLY A 44 10.97 -1.04 9.83
N TRP A 45 9.91 -0.91 9.02
CA TRP A 45 9.73 0.18 8.04
C TRP A 45 8.63 1.16 8.48
N ALA A 46 8.67 1.63 9.72
CA ALA A 46 7.73 2.63 10.18
C ALA A 46 7.76 3.87 9.24
N PRO A 47 6.59 4.43 8.88
CA PRO A 47 5.25 4.15 9.43
C PRO A 47 4.46 3.04 8.72
N TYR A 48 5.03 2.37 7.72
CA TYR A 48 4.35 1.32 6.97
C TYR A 48 4.28 0.02 7.76
N THR A 49 3.17 -0.69 7.57
CA THR A 49 2.84 -1.89 8.36
C THR A 49 2.45 -3.08 7.49
N HIS A 50 1.87 -2.85 6.30
CA HIS A 50 1.37 -3.90 5.43
C HIS A 50 1.61 -3.56 3.97
N ALA A 51 1.81 -4.58 3.14
CA ALA A 51 1.79 -4.49 1.69
C ALA A 51 0.59 -5.25 1.13
N TYR A 52 -0.22 -4.58 0.31
CA TYR A 52 -1.38 -5.17 -0.34
C TYR A 52 -1.22 -5.16 -1.86
N ARG A 53 -1.72 -6.22 -2.51
CA ARG A 53 -1.89 -6.30 -3.95
C ARG A 53 -3.36 -6.05 -4.28
N MET A 54 -3.61 -5.15 -5.21
CA MET A 54 -4.96 -4.84 -5.67
C MET A 54 -5.36 -5.75 -6.84
N PRO A 55 -6.67 -5.83 -7.19
CA PRO A 55 -7.14 -6.64 -8.32
C PRO A 55 -6.49 -6.26 -9.67
N ASP A 56 -6.15 -4.98 -9.86
CA ASP A 56 -5.46 -4.46 -11.05
C ASP A 56 -3.94 -4.75 -11.06
N ARG A 57 -3.45 -5.47 -10.05
CA ARG A 57 -2.04 -5.84 -9.79
C ARG A 57 -1.14 -4.69 -9.29
N SER A 58 -1.69 -3.52 -9.02
CA SER A 58 -0.96 -2.48 -8.29
C SER A 58 -0.64 -2.95 -6.86
N VAL A 59 0.41 -2.38 -6.28
CA VAL A 59 0.87 -2.72 -4.92
C VAL A 59 0.94 -1.46 -4.08
N TYR A 60 0.30 -1.49 -2.92
CA TYR A 60 0.28 -0.39 -1.97
C TYR A 60 0.97 -0.77 -0.67
N LEU A 61 1.75 0.16 -0.13
CA LEU A 61 2.22 0.10 1.25
C LEU A 61 1.30 0.91 2.14
N VAL A 62 0.70 0.27 3.14
CA VAL A 62 -0.26 0.87 4.06
C VAL A 62 0.44 1.28 5.36
N ALA A 63 0.25 2.53 5.74
CA ALA A 63 0.72 3.14 6.97
C ALA A 63 -0.46 3.48 7.90
N LEU A 64 -0.33 3.07 9.16
CA LEU A 64 -1.27 3.46 10.21
C LEU A 64 -0.80 4.79 10.81
N VAL A 65 -1.49 5.88 10.49
CA VAL A 65 -1.21 7.16 11.14
C VAL A 65 -1.86 7.11 12.53
N LYS A 66 -1.05 7.19 13.59
CA LYS A 66 -1.59 7.41 14.95
C LYS A 66 -2.27 8.78 14.96
N ALA A 67 -3.55 8.79 15.32
CA ALA A 67 -4.31 10.00 15.59
C ALA A 67 -3.77 10.72 16.84
#